data_AF-A0A967H308-F1
#
_entry.id   AF-A0A967H308-F1
#
_cell.length_a   1.000
_cell.length_b   1.000
_cell.length_c   1.000
_cell.angle_alpha   90.00
_cell.angle_beta   90.00
_cell.angle_gamma   90.00
#
_symmetry.space_group_name_H-M   'P 1'
#
loop_
_entity.id
_entity.type
_entity.pdbx_description
1 polymer ?
#
loop_
_entity_poly.entity_id
_entity_poly.type
_entity_poly.pdbx_seq_one_letter_code
_entity_poly.pdbx_strand_id
1 'polypeptide(L)'
;VVIVGNLCGALLSASFLVGGDGVIGAEAGYLDIGRHLVHFGTSDLLISALLAGWLMALGAWLVMGTQPTLSQMASIYIVTFMIGLGDLHHSIAGSVEIFTAYLISDQFTLSQVGRFMVTTIFGNLVGGSIFVALLNYAHIRKTQKKVTD
;
A
#
# COMPACT_ATOMS: atom_id res chain seq x y z
N VAL A 1 -13.05 -9.24 6.08
CA VAL A 1 -14.05 -8.14 5.91
C VAL A 1 -13.41 -6.87 5.37
N VAL A 2 -12.47 -6.23 6.09
CA VAL A 2 -11.85 -4.96 5.66
C VAL A 2 -11.19 -5.03 4.27
N ILE A 3 -10.36 -6.05 4.02
CA ILE A 3 -9.68 -6.19 2.72
C ILE A 3 -10.66 -6.34 1.55
N VAL A 4 -11.75 -7.10 1.74
CA VAL A 4 -12.77 -7.28 0.71
C VAL A 4 -13.47 -5.96 0.40
N GLY A 5 -13.85 -5.20 1.43
CA GLY A 5 -14.44 -3.87 1.26
C GLY A 5 -13.51 -2.90 0.52
N ASN A 6 -12.23 -2.89 0.89
CA ASN A 6 -11.22 -2.04 0.23
C ASN A 6 -11.01 -2.45 -1.24
N LEU A 7 -10.98 -3.75 -1.55
CA LEU A 7 -10.83 -4.23 -2.93
C LEU A 7 -12.08 -3.93 -3.77
N CYS A 8 -13.29 -4.05 -3.21
CA CYS A 8 -14.51 -3.60 -3.88
C CYS A 8 -14.48 -2.10 -4.17
N GLY A 9 -14.06 -1.29 -3.18
CA GLY A 9 -13.86 0.15 -3.38
C GLY A 9 -12.82 0.45 -4.45
N ALA A 10 -11.71 -0.29 -4.47
CA ALA A 10 -10.67 -0.13 -5.47
C ALA A 10 -11.17 -0.45 -6.89
N LEU A 11 -11.98 -1.50 -7.04
CA LEU A 11 -12.60 -1.86 -8.32
C LEU A 11 -13.60 -0.79 -8.80
N LEU A 12 -14.39 -0.23 -7.88
CA LEU A 12 -15.31 0.88 -8.18
C LEU A 12 -14.54 2.12 -8.61
N SER A 13 -13.47 2.49 -7.90
CA SER A 13 -12.59 3.61 -8.27
C SER A 13 -11.96 3.40 -9.66
N ALA A 14 -11.44 2.21 -9.93
CA ALA A 14 -10.90 1.86 -11.25
C ALA A 14 -11.95 1.99 -12.35
N SER A 15 -13.18 1.54 -12.09
CA SER A 15 -14.30 1.66 -13.05
C SER A 15 -14.63 3.13 -13.36
N PHE A 16 -14.56 4.03 -12.36
CA PHE A 16 -14.73 5.46 -12.58
C PHE A 16 -13.59 6.07 -13.40
N LEU A 17 -12.34 5.67 -13.15
CA LEU A 17 -11.19 6.14 -13.92
C LEU A 17 -11.30 5.75 -15.39
N VAL A 18 -11.63 4.48 -15.67
CA VAL A 18 -11.83 4.00 -17.04
C VAL A 18 -13.02 4.69 -17.71
N GLY A 19 -14.15 4.85 -17.01
CA GLY A 19 -15.31 5.55 -17.54
C GLY A 19 -15.07 7.05 -17.79
N GLY A 20 -14.16 7.66 -17.02
CA GLY A 20 -13.77 9.07 -17.14
C GLY A 20 -12.64 9.35 -18.12
N ASP A 21 -11.98 8.31 -18.66
CA ASP A 21 -10.78 8.48 -19.47
C ASP A 21 -11.03 9.28 -20.76
N GLY A 22 -12.25 9.26 -21.31
CA GLY A 22 -12.62 10.12 -22.44
C GLY A 22 -12.48 11.63 -22.18
N VAL A 23 -12.39 12.05 -20.90
CA VAL A 23 -12.11 13.43 -20.49
C VAL A 23 -10.67 13.59 -19.99
N ILE A 24 -10.17 12.62 -19.23
CA ILE A 24 -8.84 12.69 -18.60
C ILE A 24 -7.73 12.48 -19.63
N GLY A 25 -7.92 11.56 -20.58
CA GLY A 25 -6.94 11.19 -21.60
C GLY A 25 -5.65 10.61 -21.03
N ALA A 26 -5.76 9.78 -19.98
CA ALA A 26 -4.62 9.24 -19.24
C ALA A 26 -4.36 7.74 -19.50
N GLU A 27 -5.03 7.14 -20.50
CA GLU A 27 -4.86 5.74 -20.91
C GLU A 27 -3.38 5.30 -20.94
N ALA A 28 -2.51 6.07 -21.60
CA ALA A 28 -1.08 5.74 -21.69
C ALA A 28 -0.41 5.63 -20.31
N GLY A 29 -0.79 6.48 -19.36
CA GLY A 29 -0.28 6.45 -17.98
C GLY A 29 -0.82 5.25 -17.20
N TYR A 30 -2.11 4.90 -17.36
CA TYR A 30 -2.67 3.70 -16.73
C TYR A 30 -1.99 2.43 -17.20
N LEU A 31 -1.68 2.34 -18.50
CA LEU A 31 -0.94 1.22 -19.07
C LEU A 31 0.51 1.16 -18.58
N ASP A 32 1.17 2.30 -18.46
CA ASP A 32 2.54 2.37 -17.98
C ASP A 32 2.66 1.90 -16.51
N ILE A 33 1.76 2.39 -15.65
CA ILE A 33 1.67 1.93 -14.26
C ILE A 33 1.36 0.43 -14.22
N GLY A 34 0.39 -0.05 -15.00
CA GLY A 34 0.07 -1.48 -15.07
C GLY A 34 1.28 -2.34 -15.43
N ARG A 35 2.06 -1.93 -16.44
CA ARG A 35 3.29 -2.64 -16.86
C ARG A 35 4.32 -2.66 -15.74
N HIS A 36 4.51 -1.52 -15.08
CA HIS A 36 5.42 -1.40 -13.94
C HIS A 36 5.05 -2.39 -12.82
N LEU A 37 3.77 -2.51 -12.48
CA LEU A 37 3.30 -3.41 -11.41
C LEU A 37 3.48 -4.91 -11.75
N VAL A 38 3.36 -5.31 -13.01
CA VAL A 38 3.46 -6.73 -13.41
C VAL A 38 4.85 -7.15 -13.84
N HIS A 39 5.75 -6.21 -14.12
CA HIS A 39 7.11 -6.50 -14.57
C HIS A 39 8.01 -7.10 -13.48
N PHE A 40 7.78 -6.73 -12.20
CA PHE A 40 8.60 -7.22 -11.10
C PHE A 40 8.48 -8.74 -10.87
N GLY A 41 9.60 -9.34 -10.48
CA GLY A 41 9.62 -10.69 -9.94
C GLY A 41 8.90 -10.76 -8.59
N THR A 42 8.39 -11.96 -8.24
CA THR A 42 7.66 -12.16 -6.98
C THR A 42 8.48 -11.78 -5.74
N SER A 43 9.80 -11.99 -5.76
CA SER A 43 10.71 -11.61 -4.67
C SER A 43 10.77 -10.11 -4.47
N ASP A 44 10.95 -9.35 -5.55
CA ASP A 44 11.14 -7.91 -5.51
C ASP A 44 9.84 -7.20 -5.15
N LEU A 45 8.72 -7.72 -5.71
CA LEU A 45 7.38 -7.32 -5.35
C LEU A 45 7.08 -7.59 -3.86
N LEU A 46 7.53 -8.72 -3.33
CA LEU A 46 7.34 -9.05 -1.91
C LEU A 46 8.16 -8.12 -1.00
N ILE A 47 9.43 -7.85 -1.33
CA ILE A 47 10.30 -6.96 -0.54
C ILE A 47 9.74 -5.54 -0.51
N SER A 48 9.39 -5.00 -1.67
CA SER A 48 8.77 -3.67 -1.76
C SER A 48 7.43 -3.60 -1.02
N ALA A 49 6.61 -4.65 -1.09
CA ALA A 49 5.37 -4.74 -0.32
C ALA A 49 5.59 -4.85 1.20
N LEU A 50 6.65 -5.53 1.65
CA LEU A 50 7.06 -5.56 3.07
C LEU A 50 7.41 -4.16 3.55
N LEU A 51 8.22 -3.43 2.78
CA LEU A 51 8.60 -2.05 3.10
C LEU A 51 7.40 -1.09 3.08
N ALA A 52 6.49 -1.22 2.11
CA ALA A 52 5.24 -0.46 2.09
C ALA A 52 4.41 -0.72 3.35
N GLY A 53 4.22 -2.00 3.73
CA GLY A 53 3.48 -2.37 4.95
C GLY A 53 4.09 -1.78 6.21
N TRP A 54 5.42 -1.81 6.31
CA TRP A 54 6.16 -1.20 7.41
C TRP A 54 5.91 0.31 7.48
N LEU A 55 6.06 1.03 6.36
CA LEU A 55 5.83 2.48 6.31
C LEU A 55 4.38 2.85 6.65
N MET A 56 3.39 2.08 6.19
CA MET A 56 1.99 2.31 6.54
C MET A 56 1.75 2.18 8.06
N ALA A 57 2.36 1.18 8.70
CA ALA A 57 2.25 1.00 10.14
C ALA A 57 2.99 2.12 10.91
N LEU A 58 4.14 2.57 10.41
CA LEU A 58 4.86 3.74 10.92
C LEU A 58 4.02 5.02 10.80
N GLY A 59 3.37 5.25 9.66
CA GLY A 59 2.48 6.39 9.45
C GLY A 59 1.32 6.41 10.44
N ALA A 60 0.65 5.27 10.65
CA ALA A 60 -0.40 5.16 11.65
C ALA A 60 0.12 5.48 13.07
N TRP A 61 1.31 5.01 13.41
CA TRP A 61 1.94 5.31 14.70
C TRP A 61 2.29 6.79 14.86
N LEU A 62 2.87 7.42 13.83
CA LEU A 62 3.19 8.86 13.83
C LEU A 62 1.93 9.70 13.99
N VAL A 63 0.84 9.36 13.30
CA VAL A 63 -0.44 10.06 13.43
C VAL A 63 -0.99 9.97 14.86
N MET A 64 -0.88 8.81 15.51
CA MET A 64 -1.28 8.66 16.91
C MET A 64 -0.35 9.39 17.90
N GLY A 65 0.93 9.56 17.56
CA GLY A 65 1.94 10.18 18.41
C GLY A 65 2.14 11.69 18.20
N THR A 66 1.44 12.30 17.23
CA THR A 66 1.59 13.73 16.88
C THR A 66 0.38 14.55 17.32
N GLN A 67 0.59 15.86 17.45
CA GLN A 67 -0.49 16.80 17.79
C GLN A 67 -1.56 16.80 16.69
N PRO A 68 -2.84 16.96 17.05
CA PRO A 68 -3.93 16.98 16.07
C PRO A 68 -3.74 18.06 15.00
N THR A 69 -4.29 17.81 13.81
CA THR A 69 -4.33 18.75 12.67
C THR A 69 -3.04 18.71 11.82
N LEU A 70 -2.20 19.75 11.87
CA LEU A 70 -1.15 19.96 10.88
C LEU A 70 -0.05 18.90 10.94
N SER A 71 0.35 18.48 12.15
CA SER A 71 1.39 17.46 12.31
C SER A 71 0.96 16.08 11.82
N GLN A 72 -0.32 15.72 11.99
CA GLN A 72 -0.88 14.47 11.46
C GLN A 72 -0.95 14.50 9.93
N MET A 73 -1.42 15.61 9.35
CA MET A 73 -1.44 15.79 7.89
C MET A 73 -0.02 15.70 7.29
N ALA A 74 0.95 16.38 7.90
CA ALA A 74 2.35 16.31 7.48
C ALA A 74 2.91 14.88 7.59
N SER A 75 2.59 14.16 8.68
CA SER A 75 3.02 12.77 8.87
C SER A 75 2.45 11.85 7.80
N ILE A 76 1.16 11.96 7.49
CA ILE A 76 0.51 11.19 6.42
C ILE A 76 1.18 11.52 5.10
N TYR A 77 1.31 12.82 4.75
CA TYR A 77 1.90 13.25 3.50
C TYR A 77 3.32 12.71 3.31
N ILE A 78 4.21 12.87 4.30
CA ILE A 78 5.60 12.40 4.24
C ILE A 78 5.66 10.89 4.02
N VAL A 79 4.87 10.12 4.77
CA VAL A 79 4.87 8.66 4.68
C VAL A 79 4.32 8.20 3.33
N THR A 80 3.18 8.72 2.89
CA THR A 80 2.61 8.37 1.59
C THR A 80 3.49 8.83 0.42
N PHE A 81 4.16 9.97 0.57
CA PHE A 81 5.12 10.47 -0.41
C PHE A 81 6.35 9.57 -0.50
N MET A 82 6.90 9.09 0.63
CA MET A 82 8.00 8.12 0.62
C MET A 82 7.61 6.78 -0.02
N ILE A 83 6.36 6.33 0.18
CA ILE A 83 5.84 5.12 -0.47
C ILE A 83 5.82 5.30 -2.00
N GLY A 84 5.31 6.43 -2.48
CA GLY A 84 5.31 6.76 -3.91
C GLY A 84 6.70 6.97 -4.48
N LEU A 85 7.57 7.73 -3.80
CA LEU A 85 8.93 8.02 -4.25
C LEU A 85 9.81 6.76 -4.32
N GLY A 86 9.58 5.80 -3.43
CA GLY A 86 10.29 4.52 -3.43
C GLY A 86 9.66 3.46 -4.34
N ASP A 87 8.63 3.81 -5.12
CA ASP A 87 7.85 2.88 -5.95
C ASP A 87 7.42 1.62 -5.17
N LEU A 88 7.00 1.82 -3.92
CA LEU A 88 6.69 0.71 -3.02
C LEU A 88 5.25 0.22 -3.21
N HIS A 89 5.10 -1.10 -3.36
CA HIS A 89 3.83 -1.70 -3.71
C HIS A 89 2.86 -1.77 -2.52
N HIS A 90 1.96 -0.80 -2.45
CA HIS A 90 0.85 -0.80 -1.51
C HIS A 90 -0.34 -1.60 -2.04
N SER A 91 -0.83 -2.55 -1.24
CA SER A 91 -1.90 -3.48 -1.63
C SER A 91 -3.20 -2.80 -2.07
N ILE A 92 -3.60 -1.68 -1.47
CA ILE A 92 -4.86 -1.02 -1.83
C ILE A 92 -4.70 -0.03 -2.99
N ALA A 93 -3.72 0.87 -2.92
CA ALA A 93 -3.44 1.81 -4.01
C ALA A 93 -3.07 1.07 -5.31
N GLY A 94 -2.17 0.09 -5.20
CA GLY A 94 -1.79 -0.78 -6.31
C GLY A 94 -2.94 -1.62 -6.86
N SER A 95 -3.95 -1.95 -6.04
CA SER A 95 -5.16 -2.60 -6.54
C SER A 95 -5.97 -1.69 -7.46
N VAL A 96 -6.10 -0.40 -7.13
CA VAL A 96 -6.76 0.58 -8.03
C VAL A 96 -6.03 0.67 -9.35
N GLU A 97 -4.70 0.77 -9.30
CA GLU A 97 -3.84 0.89 -10.47
C GLU A 97 -3.93 -0.34 -11.39
N ILE A 98 -3.76 -1.55 -10.83
CA ILE A 98 -3.79 -2.78 -11.63
C ILE A 98 -5.20 -3.10 -12.15
N PHE A 99 -6.26 -2.77 -11.39
CA PHE A 99 -7.64 -2.91 -11.88
C PHE A 99 -7.92 -1.92 -13.01
N THR A 100 -7.44 -0.68 -12.91
CA THR A 100 -7.61 0.32 -13.98
C THR A 100 -6.91 -0.16 -15.26
N ALA A 101 -5.66 -0.61 -15.14
CA ALA A 101 -4.89 -1.15 -16.25
C ALA A 101 -5.55 -2.39 -16.88
N TYR A 102 -6.07 -3.30 -16.07
CA TYR A 102 -6.79 -4.50 -16.52
C TYR A 102 -8.11 -4.18 -17.22
N LEU A 103 -8.86 -3.19 -16.74
CA LEU A 103 -10.16 -2.83 -17.31
C LEU A 103 -10.05 -2.00 -18.60
N ILE A 104 -8.96 -1.25 -18.77
CA ILE A 104 -8.78 -0.39 -19.95
C ILE A 104 -8.11 -1.11 -21.12
N SER A 105 -7.39 -2.23 -20.89
CA SER A 105 -6.69 -2.96 -21.95
C SER A 105 -6.51 -4.45 -21.67
N ASP A 106 -6.57 -5.25 -22.74
CA ASP A 106 -6.33 -6.70 -22.72
C ASP A 106 -4.86 -7.12 -22.54
N GLN A 107 -3.94 -6.17 -22.31
CA GLN A 107 -2.51 -6.45 -22.10
C GLN A 107 -2.22 -7.21 -20.80
N PHE A 108 -3.13 -7.13 -19.82
CA PHE A 108 -2.94 -7.69 -18.48
C PHE A 108 -3.81 -8.92 -18.28
N THR A 109 -3.20 -10.00 -17.83
CA THR A 109 -3.90 -11.26 -17.56
C THR A 109 -4.41 -11.31 -16.13
N LEU A 110 -5.52 -12.02 -15.90
CA LEU A 110 -6.07 -12.22 -14.55
C LEU A 110 -5.06 -12.88 -13.59
N SER A 111 -4.15 -13.72 -14.10
CA SER A 111 -3.09 -14.34 -13.30
C SER A 111 -2.05 -13.32 -12.83
N GLN A 112 -1.69 -12.32 -13.66
CA GLN A 112 -0.81 -11.22 -13.26
C GLN A 112 -1.45 -10.36 -12.17
N VAL A 113 -2.74 -10.02 -12.33
CA VAL A 113 -3.52 -9.28 -11.33
C VAL A 113 -3.57 -10.06 -10.01
N GLY A 114 -3.90 -11.35 -10.07
CA GLY A 114 -3.95 -12.24 -8.90
C GLY A 114 -2.60 -12.36 -8.19
N ARG A 115 -1.52 -12.57 -8.94
CA ARG A 115 -0.15 -12.63 -8.40
C ARG A 115 0.21 -11.33 -7.68
N PHE A 116 -0.10 -10.19 -8.29
CA PHE A 116 0.16 -8.87 -7.71
C PHE A 116 -0.58 -8.70 -6.39
N MET A 117 -1.90 -8.94 -6.37
CA MET A 117 -2.71 -8.77 -5.17
C MET A 117 -2.28 -9.68 -4.03
N VAL A 118 -2.08 -10.98 -4.28
CA VAL A 118 -1.71 -11.94 -3.24
C VAL A 118 -0.35 -11.56 -2.63
N THR A 119 0.63 -11.23 -3.47
CA THR A 119 1.98 -10.89 -3.03
C THR A 119 1.99 -9.60 -2.22
N THR A 120 1.30 -8.56 -2.70
CA THR A 120 1.27 -7.25 -2.03
C THR A 120 0.47 -7.26 -0.73
N ILE A 121 -0.67 -7.95 -0.68
CA ILE A 121 -1.46 -8.14 0.54
C ILE A 121 -0.63 -8.87 1.59
N PHE A 122 0.03 -9.96 1.21
CA PHE A 122 0.87 -10.72 2.13
C PHE A 122 2.06 -9.90 2.62
N GLY A 123 2.79 -9.24 1.71
CA GLY A 123 3.92 -8.39 2.07
C GLY A 123 3.52 -7.24 2.99
N ASN A 124 2.46 -6.51 2.66
CA ASN A 124 1.97 -5.41 3.50
C ASN A 124 1.56 -5.89 4.90
N LEU A 125 0.87 -7.04 5.00
CA LEU A 125 0.46 -7.64 6.26
C LEU A 125 1.68 -7.98 7.13
N VAL A 126 2.67 -8.67 6.55
CA VAL A 126 3.88 -9.09 7.28
C VAL A 126 4.70 -7.87 7.68
N GLY A 127 4.94 -6.93 6.76
CA GLY A 127 5.73 -5.73 7.02
C GLY A 127 5.16 -4.85 8.12
N GLY A 128 3.84 -4.61 8.09
CA GLY A 128 3.15 -3.87 9.14
C GLY A 128 3.18 -4.59 10.49
N SER A 129 2.98 -5.91 10.49
CA SER A 129 3.01 -6.72 11.71
C SER A 129 4.39 -6.72 12.37
N ILE A 130 5.47 -6.84 11.59
CA ILE A 130 6.84 -6.79 12.10
C ILE A 130 7.12 -5.43 12.76
N PHE A 131 6.75 -4.33 12.10
CA PHE A 131 6.94 -2.99 12.66
C PHE A 131 6.23 -2.83 14.02
N VAL A 132 4.95 -3.20 14.07
CA VAL A 132 4.14 -3.11 15.30
C VAL A 132 4.71 -4.00 16.40
N ALA A 133 5.13 -5.22 16.07
CA ALA A 133 5.73 -6.15 17.04
C ALA A 133 7.02 -5.59 17.62
N LEU A 134 7.92 -5.05 16.78
CA LEU A 134 9.19 -4.48 17.22
C LEU A 134 9.00 -3.23 18.08
N LEU A 135 8.12 -2.32 17.67
CA LEU A 135 7.84 -1.12 18.46
C LEU A 135 7.15 -1.44 19.78
N ASN A 136 6.14 -2.30 19.80
CA ASN A 136 5.47 -2.69 21.03
C ASN A 136 6.45 -3.39 21.99
N TYR A 137 7.28 -4.30 21.48
CA TYR A 137 8.31 -4.96 22.29
C TYR A 137 9.30 -3.94 22.89
N ALA A 138 9.79 -3.00 22.08
CA ALA A 138 10.71 -1.96 22.54
C ALA A 138 10.07 -1.01 23.57
N HIS A 139 8.79 -0.65 23.38
CA HIS A 139 8.06 0.23 24.29
C HIS A 139 7.80 -0.47 25.63
N ILE A 140 7.21 -1.67 25.62
CA ILE A 140 6.88 -2.45 26.83
C ILE A 140 8.13 -2.76 27.65
N ARG A 141 9.25 -3.10 27.00
CA ARG A 141 10.52 -3.37 27.70
C ARG A 141 11.05 -2.15 28.46
N LYS A 142 10.80 -0.93 27.98
CA LYS A 142 11.21 0.30 28.69
C LYS A 142 10.28 0.63 29.86
N THR A 143 8.98 0.36 29.74
CA THR A 143 7.99 0.65 30.78
C THR A 143 8.02 -0.38 31.91
N GLN A 144 8.44 -1.62 31.65
CA GLN A 144 8.73 -2.62 32.68
C GLN A 144 10.18 -2.49 33.21
N LYS A 145 10.51 -1.37 33.84
CA LYS A 145 11.58 -1.40 34.84
C LYS A 145 11.06 -2.26 36.00
N LYS A 146 11.73 -3.38 36.25
CA LYS A 146 11.49 -4.23 37.43
C LYS A 146 11.39 -3.35 38.67
N VAL A 147 10.25 -3.41 39.35
CA VAL A 147 10.17 -3.19 40.79
C VAL A 147 10.97 -4.34 41.39
N THR A 148 12.27 -4.14 41.55
CA THR A 148 13.10 -4.96 42.43
C THR A 148 13.46 -4.04 43.57
N ASP A 149 12.72 -4.23 44.66
CA ASP A 149 13.09 -3.82 46.01
C ASP A 149 14.44 -4.43 46.42
#